data_AF-A0A8R7VEZ5-F1
#
_entry.id   AF-A0A8R7VEZ5-F1
#
_cell.length_a   1.000
_cell.length_b   1.000
_cell.length_c   1.000
_cell.angle_alpha   90.00
_cell.angle_beta   90.00
_cell.angle_gamma   90.00
#
_symmetry.space_group_name_H-M   'P 1'
#
loop_
_entity.id
_entity.type
_entity.pdbx_description
1 polymer ?
#
loop_
_entity_poly.entity_id
_entity_poly.type
_entity_poly.pdbx_seq_one_letter_code
_entity_poly.pdbx_strand_id
1 'polypeptide(L)'
;MCFLIHYTFFHPNVIVKGMGNPLCMALVYRSLRCMKLLIKAGADVNCKGCAMTPLLFATWRGGYTNYIQFLLKAGADPNIPDDLGRLPIEFAAVRDCKEEVEMLFPLTSPIPNVRNWSIEGVISYAKIEEKKPMEQKHVERRMAFLKLQANMGFKQKEYKLASQLYGLAIDHAESATLYANRSVCKLLMGDGEGALSDALRCRMLRPDWAKACYRQATAHMLLKEYKQACDALLDAQKLDPGNAEIERELR
;
A
#
# COMPACT_ATOMS: atom_id res chain seq x y z
N MET A 1 16.22 -30.53 -26.89
CA MET A 1 16.39 -31.89 -26.33
C MET A 1 15.85 -31.90 -24.92
N CYS A 2 14.80 -32.68 -24.68
CA CYS A 2 14.02 -32.73 -23.45
C CYS A 2 14.59 -33.85 -22.56
N PHE A 3 15.61 -33.57 -21.75
CA PHE A 3 16.34 -34.56 -20.95
C PHE A 3 15.95 -34.55 -19.46
N LEU A 4 14.65 -34.51 -19.13
CA LEU A 4 14.20 -34.46 -17.72
C LEU A 4 12.95 -35.31 -17.42
N ILE A 5 12.62 -36.34 -18.21
CA ILE A 5 11.37 -37.11 -17.99
C ILE A 5 11.59 -38.59 -17.59
N HIS A 6 12.77 -38.99 -17.14
CA HIS A 6 12.96 -40.35 -16.63
C HIS A 6 13.64 -40.37 -15.27
N TYR A 7 12.82 -40.75 -14.28
CA TYR A 7 13.10 -41.12 -12.89
C TYR A 7 13.21 -39.98 -11.85
N THR A 8 12.43 -40.16 -10.77
CA THR A 8 12.16 -39.31 -9.59
C THR A 8 11.00 -38.31 -9.75
N PHE A 9 10.07 -38.38 -8.78
CA PHE A 9 8.89 -37.51 -8.63
C PHE A 9 9.31 -36.03 -8.60
N PHE A 10 9.38 -35.38 -9.77
CA PHE A 10 9.66 -33.96 -9.84
C PHE A 10 8.38 -33.21 -9.49
N HIS A 11 8.28 -32.75 -8.24
CA HIS A 11 7.14 -31.96 -7.80
C HIS A 11 7.10 -30.66 -8.64
N PRO A 12 5.98 -30.30 -9.28
CA PRO A 12 5.91 -29.21 -10.25
C PRO A 12 6.23 -27.83 -9.64
N ASN A 13 6.20 -27.74 -8.30
CA ASN A 13 6.46 -26.52 -7.53
C ASN A 13 7.87 -26.47 -6.89
N VAL A 14 8.81 -27.35 -7.27
CA VAL A 14 10.18 -27.29 -6.73
C VAL A 14 10.81 -25.94 -7.04
N ILE A 15 11.24 -25.20 -6.00
CA ILE A 15 12.02 -23.98 -6.16
C ILE A 15 13.49 -24.38 -6.23
N VAL A 16 14.13 -24.16 -7.38
CA VAL A 16 15.57 -24.35 -7.51
C VAL A 16 16.26 -23.03 -7.17
N LYS A 17 17.09 -23.04 -6.12
CA LYS A 17 17.81 -21.85 -5.63
C LYS A 17 18.67 -21.26 -6.77
N GLY A 18 18.38 -20.02 -7.18
CA GLY A 18 19.02 -19.33 -8.30
C GLY A 18 18.37 -19.54 -9.68
N MET A 19 17.50 -20.55 -9.85
CA MET A 19 16.86 -20.90 -11.13
C MET A 19 15.36 -20.54 -11.19
N GLY A 20 14.71 -20.27 -10.05
CA GLY A 20 13.27 -19.96 -10.00
C GLY A 20 12.39 -21.21 -10.05
N ASN A 21 11.07 -21.02 -10.20
CA ASN A 21 10.13 -22.14 -10.33
C ASN A 21 10.04 -22.61 -11.81
N PRO A 22 9.72 -23.90 -12.08
CA PRO A 22 9.65 -24.44 -13.44
C PRO A 22 8.68 -23.68 -14.36
N LEU A 23 7.60 -23.15 -13.79
CA LEU A 23 6.58 -22.41 -14.52
C LEU A 23 7.09 -21.06 -15.04
N CYS A 24 7.85 -20.33 -14.23
CA CYS A 24 8.56 -19.10 -14.58
C CYS A 24 9.66 -19.38 -15.60
N MET A 25 10.36 -20.52 -15.51
CA MET A 25 11.34 -20.88 -16.55
C MET A 25 10.66 -21.13 -17.90
N ALA A 26 9.49 -21.77 -17.92
CA ALA A 26 8.72 -21.90 -19.16
C ALA A 26 8.34 -20.53 -19.76
N LEU A 27 8.08 -19.51 -18.93
CA LEU A 27 7.89 -18.12 -19.38
C LEU A 27 9.21 -17.50 -19.88
N VAL A 28 10.32 -17.66 -19.16
CA VAL A 28 11.65 -17.16 -19.58
C VAL A 28 12.04 -17.69 -20.96
N TYR A 29 11.81 -18.98 -21.22
CA TYR A 29 12.08 -19.63 -22.50
C TYR A 29 10.95 -19.52 -23.52
N ARG A 30 9.87 -18.77 -23.22
CA ARG A 30 8.71 -18.57 -24.11
C ARG A 30 8.14 -19.88 -24.66
N SER A 31 7.99 -20.88 -23.78
CA SER A 31 7.43 -22.17 -24.13
C SER A 31 6.03 -22.35 -23.55
N LEU A 32 5.02 -21.93 -24.31
CA LEU A 32 3.60 -22.13 -23.98
C LEU A 32 3.26 -23.62 -23.79
N ARG A 33 3.91 -24.50 -24.56
CA ARG A 33 3.74 -25.96 -24.43
C ARG A 33 4.22 -26.46 -23.08
N CYS A 34 5.42 -26.07 -22.64
CA CYS A 34 5.94 -26.46 -21.33
C CYS A 34 5.08 -25.90 -20.20
N MET A 35 4.66 -24.63 -20.31
CA MET A 35 3.78 -24.00 -19.32
C MET A 35 2.45 -24.76 -19.17
N LYS A 36 1.81 -25.11 -20.29
CA LYS A 36 0.57 -25.92 -20.30
C LYS A 36 0.75 -27.29 -19.62
N LEU A 37 1.86 -27.98 -19.87
CA LEU A 37 2.14 -29.28 -19.27
C LEU A 37 2.39 -29.16 -17.75
N LEU A 38 3.11 -28.13 -17.32
CA LEU A 38 3.39 -27.88 -15.90
C LEU A 38 2.11 -27.58 -15.12
N ILE A 39 1.24 -26.70 -15.64
CA ILE A 39 -0.05 -26.40 -14.99
C ILE A 39 -0.93 -27.66 -14.92
N LYS A 40 -1.00 -28.45 -16.00
CA LYS A 40 -1.72 -29.75 -15.99
C LYS A 40 -1.15 -30.73 -14.97
N ALA A 41 0.15 -30.69 -14.70
CA ALA A 41 0.81 -31.51 -13.70
C ALA A 41 0.61 -30.99 -12.26
N GLY A 42 -0.13 -29.90 -12.05
CA GLY A 42 -0.39 -29.32 -10.73
C GLY A 42 0.58 -28.22 -10.31
N ALA A 43 1.27 -27.56 -11.27
CA ALA A 43 2.03 -26.37 -10.95
C ALA A 43 1.13 -25.26 -10.40
N ASP A 44 1.52 -24.68 -9.27
CA ASP A 44 0.87 -23.52 -8.67
C ASP A 44 1.07 -22.30 -9.57
N VAL A 45 -0.04 -21.76 -10.09
CA VAL A 45 -0.04 -20.64 -11.02
C VAL A 45 0.31 -19.32 -10.31
N ASN A 46 0.17 -19.28 -8.98
CA ASN A 46 0.42 -18.12 -8.13
C ASN A 46 1.75 -18.21 -7.38
N CYS A 47 2.60 -19.19 -7.72
CA CYS A 47 3.85 -19.41 -7.02
C CYS A 47 4.77 -18.18 -7.06
N LYS A 48 5.17 -17.67 -5.89
CA LYS A 48 6.15 -16.58 -5.80
C LYS A 48 7.54 -17.19 -5.94
N GLY A 49 8.17 -16.97 -7.10
CA GLY A 49 9.58 -17.34 -7.33
C GLY A 49 10.53 -16.39 -6.59
N CYS A 50 11.64 -15.99 -7.22
CA CYS A 50 12.64 -15.10 -6.61
C CYS A 50 12.20 -13.64 -6.34
N ALA A 51 10.95 -13.26 -6.63
CA ALA A 51 10.37 -11.92 -6.34
C ALA A 51 8.96 -11.72 -6.92
N MET A 52 8.52 -12.57 -7.86
CA MET A 52 7.31 -12.33 -8.66
C MET A 52 6.55 -13.62 -8.97
N THR A 53 5.25 -13.47 -9.20
CA THR A 53 4.37 -14.52 -9.73
C THR A 53 4.57 -14.69 -11.24
N PRO A 54 4.17 -15.83 -11.82
CA PRO A 54 4.18 -16.02 -13.28
C PRO A 54 3.43 -14.92 -14.03
N LEU A 55 2.29 -14.46 -13.49
CA LEU A 55 1.49 -13.38 -14.08
C LEU A 55 2.24 -12.04 -14.07
N LEU A 56 2.82 -11.66 -12.93
CA LEU A 56 3.67 -10.46 -12.82
C LEU A 56 4.85 -10.49 -13.81
N PHE A 57 5.51 -11.65 -13.95
CA PHE A 57 6.63 -11.80 -14.89
C PHE A 57 6.17 -11.55 -16.33
N ALA A 58 5.02 -12.15 -16.73
CA ALA A 58 4.47 -11.99 -18.07
C ALA A 58 4.12 -10.53 -18.37
N THR A 59 3.45 -9.83 -17.44
CA THR A 59 3.10 -8.40 -17.60
C THR A 59 4.32 -7.48 -17.59
N TRP A 60 5.32 -7.77 -16.75
CA TRP A 60 6.56 -6.99 -16.68
C TRP A 60 7.40 -7.12 -17.95
N ARG A 61 7.53 -8.35 -18.50
CA ARG A 61 8.34 -8.61 -19.70
C ARG A 61 7.79 -7.96 -20.96
N GLY A 62 6.46 -8.00 -21.14
CA GLY A 62 5.79 -7.48 -22.32
C GLY A 62 5.86 -8.31 -23.59
N GLY A 63 4.77 -8.26 -24.37
CA GLY A 63 4.58 -9.13 -25.54
C GLY A 63 4.19 -10.56 -25.16
N TYR A 64 3.65 -10.75 -23.96
CA TYR A 64 3.22 -12.04 -23.41
C TYR A 64 1.69 -12.12 -23.29
N THR A 65 0.92 -11.35 -24.09
CA THR A 65 -0.55 -11.29 -24.05
C THR A 65 -1.21 -12.68 -24.03
N ASN A 66 -0.73 -13.61 -24.86
CA ASN A 66 -1.22 -14.99 -24.90
C ASN A 66 -0.90 -15.80 -23.63
N TYR A 67 0.24 -15.54 -22.97
CA TYR A 67 0.59 -16.15 -21.69
C TYR A 67 -0.26 -15.55 -20.57
N ILE A 68 -0.46 -14.23 -20.55
CA ILE A 68 -1.31 -13.54 -19.57
C ILE A 68 -2.72 -14.12 -19.64
N GLN A 69 -3.31 -14.18 -20.84
CA GLN A 69 -4.64 -14.74 -21.04
C GLN A 69 -4.72 -16.20 -20.56
N PHE A 70 -3.69 -17.00 -20.83
CA PHE A 70 -3.66 -18.40 -20.39
C PHE A 70 -3.51 -18.54 -18.88
N LEU A 71 -2.64 -17.75 -18.25
CA LEU A 71 -2.44 -17.76 -16.80
C LEU A 71 -3.72 -17.34 -16.06
N LEU A 72 -4.41 -16.29 -16.53
CA LEU A 72 -5.70 -15.87 -15.98
C LEU A 72 -6.75 -16.98 -16.11
N LYS A 73 -6.84 -17.64 -17.28
CA LYS A 73 -7.72 -18.81 -17.47
C LYS A 73 -7.37 -19.99 -16.55
N ALA A 74 -6.10 -20.10 -16.15
CA ALA A 74 -5.62 -21.12 -15.22
C ALA A 74 -5.77 -20.73 -13.73
N GLY A 75 -6.39 -19.58 -13.42
CA GLY A 75 -6.63 -19.14 -12.04
C GLY A 75 -5.49 -18.31 -11.44
N ALA A 76 -4.65 -17.67 -12.26
CA ALA A 76 -3.70 -16.68 -11.76
C ALA A 76 -4.44 -15.50 -11.11
N ASP A 77 -4.05 -15.12 -9.90
CA ASP A 77 -4.61 -13.99 -9.17
C ASP A 77 -3.88 -12.69 -9.56
N PRO A 78 -4.57 -11.73 -10.23
CA PRO A 78 -3.99 -10.45 -10.60
C PRO A 78 -3.83 -9.47 -9.43
N ASN A 79 -4.24 -9.85 -8.21
CA ASN A 79 -4.13 -9.01 -7.01
C ASN A 79 -2.87 -9.32 -6.19
N ILE A 80 -2.00 -10.23 -6.64
CA ILE A 80 -0.73 -10.51 -5.98
C ILE A 80 0.32 -9.50 -6.46
N PRO A 81 0.87 -8.64 -5.58
CA PRO A 81 1.87 -7.66 -5.96
C PRO A 81 3.31 -8.21 -5.97
N ASP A 82 4.21 -7.48 -6.61
CA ASP A 82 5.65 -7.66 -6.44
C ASP A 82 6.11 -7.21 -5.04
N ASP A 83 7.40 -7.33 -4.73
CA ASP A 83 7.97 -6.87 -3.44
C ASP A 83 7.90 -5.35 -3.26
N LEU A 84 7.60 -4.63 -4.35
CA LEU A 84 7.36 -3.21 -4.40
C LEU A 84 5.84 -2.90 -4.34
N GLY A 85 4.98 -3.86 -4.00
CA GLY A 85 3.54 -3.62 -3.86
C GLY A 85 2.82 -3.30 -5.18
N ARG A 86 3.48 -3.44 -6.33
CA ARG A 86 2.92 -3.15 -7.65
C ARG A 86 2.18 -4.36 -8.19
N LEU A 87 0.99 -4.14 -8.71
CA LEU A 87 0.14 -5.15 -9.32
C LEU A 87 0.47 -5.36 -10.81
N PRO A 88 0.14 -6.53 -11.37
CA PRO A 88 0.25 -6.80 -12.82
C PRO A 88 -0.35 -5.71 -13.70
N ILE A 89 -1.51 -5.15 -13.33
CA ILE A 89 -2.18 -4.09 -14.09
C ILE A 89 -1.36 -2.79 -14.16
N GLU A 90 -0.59 -2.48 -13.12
CA GLU A 90 0.26 -1.29 -13.08
C GLU A 90 1.45 -1.44 -14.02
N PHE A 91 2.01 -2.65 -14.17
CA PHE A 91 3.06 -2.92 -15.16
C PHE A 91 2.55 -2.80 -16.60
N ALA A 92 1.36 -3.33 -16.88
CA ALA A 92 0.71 -3.18 -18.19
C ALA A 92 0.48 -1.69 -18.51
N ALA A 93 0.02 -0.93 -17.52
CA ALA A 93 -0.23 0.50 -17.62
C ALA A 93 1.03 1.35 -17.83
N VAL A 94 2.12 1.08 -17.10
CA VAL A 94 3.43 1.71 -17.29
C VAL A 94 3.94 1.51 -18.71
N ARG A 95 3.73 0.33 -19.27
CA ARG A 95 4.14 -0.02 -20.64
C ARG A 95 3.21 0.51 -21.73
N ASP A 96 2.19 1.28 -21.36
CA ASP A 96 1.15 1.80 -22.28
C ASP A 96 0.42 0.68 -23.05
N CYS A 97 0.33 -0.52 -22.46
CA CYS A 97 -0.29 -1.69 -23.10
C CYS A 97 -1.77 -1.80 -22.72
N LYS A 98 -2.61 -1.02 -23.41
CA LYS A 98 -4.06 -0.94 -23.13
C LYS A 98 -4.76 -2.30 -23.18
N GLU A 99 -4.41 -3.17 -24.12
CA GLU A 99 -4.96 -4.54 -24.22
C GLU A 99 -4.70 -5.36 -22.94
N GLU A 100 -3.49 -5.31 -22.38
CA GLU A 100 -3.15 -6.01 -21.14
C GLU A 100 -3.91 -5.40 -19.93
N VAL A 101 -4.08 -4.07 -19.90
CA VAL A 101 -4.87 -3.39 -18.86
C VAL A 101 -6.34 -3.80 -18.94
N GLU A 102 -6.93 -3.84 -20.13
CA GLU A 102 -8.31 -4.27 -20.38
C GLU A 102 -8.56 -5.72 -19.93
N MET A 103 -7.60 -6.61 -20.17
CA MET A 103 -7.69 -8.00 -19.70
C MET A 103 -7.66 -8.12 -18.17
N LEU A 104 -6.85 -7.31 -17.49
CA LEU A 104 -6.62 -7.40 -16.04
C LEU A 104 -7.64 -6.61 -15.22
N PHE A 105 -8.14 -5.49 -15.75
CA PHE A 105 -9.06 -4.58 -15.07
C PHE A 105 -10.29 -5.26 -14.45
N PRO A 106 -11.06 -6.13 -15.14
CA PRO A 106 -12.25 -6.75 -14.54
C PRO A 106 -11.92 -7.77 -13.43
N LEU A 107 -10.67 -8.20 -13.31
CA LEU A 107 -10.22 -9.20 -12.34
C LEU A 107 -9.44 -8.58 -11.18
N THR A 108 -9.13 -7.29 -11.25
CA THR A 108 -8.29 -6.58 -10.26
C THR A 108 -9.17 -5.75 -9.34
N SER A 109 -8.91 -5.82 -8.04
CA SER A 109 -9.56 -4.97 -7.04
C SER A 109 -9.10 -3.52 -7.18
N PRO A 110 -9.96 -2.53 -6.88
CA PRO A 110 -9.58 -1.12 -6.95
C PRO A 110 -8.33 -0.80 -6.12
N ILE A 111 -7.36 -0.15 -6.76
CA ILE A 111 -6.14 0.31 -6.10
C ILE A 111 -6.49 1.55 -5.24
N PRO A 112 -6.24 1.56 -3.92
CA PRO A 112 -6.71 2.62 -3.03
C PRO A 112 -6.26 4.05 -3.40
N ASN A 113 -5.12 4.20 -4.07
CA ASN A 113 -4.57 5.50 -4.46
C ASN A 113 -5.07 6.00 -5.82
N VAL A 114 -5.80 5.18 -6.58
CA VAL A 114 -6.37 5.54 -7.87
C VAL A 114 -7.75 6.18 -7.63
N ARG A 115 -7.83 7.52 -7.71
CA ARG A 115 -9.07 8.27 -7.46
C ARG A 115 -10.19 7.96 -8.45
N ASN A 116 -9.84 7.74 -9.72
CA ASN A 116 -10.76 7.38 -10.78
C ASN A 116 -10.48 5.95 -11.22
N TRP A 117 -11.23 4.97 -10.70
CA TRP A 117 -11.06 3.57 -11.06
C TRP A 117 -11.65 3.28 -12.45
N SER A 118 -10.86 3.59 -13.47
CA SER A 118 -11.12 3.30 -14.88
C SER A 118 -9.80 2.92 -15.56
N ILE A 119 -9.86 2.30 -16.74
CA ILE A 119 -8.65 1.95 -17.53
C ILE A 119 -7.73 3.17 -17.69
N GLU A 120 -8.30 4.32 -18.10
CA GLU A 120 -7.54 5.56 -18.28
C GLU A 120 -7.01 6.11 -16.94
N GLY A 121 -7.78 5.98 -15.85
CA GLY A 121 -7.35 6.39 -14.52
C GLY A 121 -6.18 5.55 -13.99
N VAL A 122 -6.19 4.23 -14.23
CA VAL A 122 -5.08 3.34 -13.88
C VAL A 122 -3.83 3.65 -14.72
N ILE A 123 -3.99 3.88 -16.03
CA ILE A 123 -2.88 4.29 -16.92
C ILE A 123 -2.28 5.62 -16.46
N SER A 124 -3.13 6.61 -16.16
CA SER A 124 -2.68 7.92 -15.66
C SER A 124 -1.93 7.80 -14.34
N TYR A 125 -2.45 7.03 -13.39
CA TYR A 125 -1.81 6.78 -12.10
C TYR A 125 -0.44 6.11 -12.26
N ALA A 126 -0.36 5.05 -13.06
CA ALA A 126 0.88 4.31 -13.30
C ALA A 126 1.99 5.20 -13.87
N LYS A 127 1.67 6.10 -14.81
CA LYS A 127 2.62 7.07 -15.39
C LYS A 127 3.13 8.07 -14.35
N ILE A 128 2.31 8.47 -13.38
CA ILE A 128 2.72 9.36 -12.28
C ILE A 128 3.64 8.60 -11.32
N GLU A 129 3.25 7.39 -10.92
CA GLU A 129 4.05 6.57 -10.01
C GLU A 129 5.39 6.16 -10.63
N GLU A 130 5.44 5.85 -11.92
CA GLU A 130 6.69 5.50 -12.61
C GLU A 130 7.74 6.61 -12.49
N LYS A 131 7.34 7.86 -12.69
CA LYS A 131 8.20 9.05 -12.65
C LYS A 131 8.78 9.35 -11.28
N LYS A 132 8.24 8.79 -10.20
CA LYS A 132 8.79 9.00 -8.85
C LYS A 132 10.18 8.35 -8.73
N PRO A 133 11.16 9.03 -8.11
CA PRO A 133 12.45 8.43 -7.78
C PRO A 133 12.31 7.15 -6.97
N MET A 134 13.24 6.21 -7.14
CA MET A 134 13.16 4.92 -6.44
C MET A 134 13.31 5.09 -4.92
N GLU A 135 14.13 6.04 -4.50
CA GLU A 135 14.31 6.44 -3.10
C GLU A 135 12.97 6.90 -2.51
N GLN A 136 12.23 7.74 -3.25
CA GLN A 136 10.91 8.22 -2.85
C GLN A 136 9.91 7.06 -2.68
N LYS A 137 9.92 6.08 -3.62
CA LYS A 137 9.07 4.87 -3.52
C LYS A 137 9.41 4.03 -2.29
N HIS A 138 10.70 3.87 -1.97
CA HIS A 138 11.13 3.15 -0.77
C HIS A 138 10.72 3.86 0.52
N VAL A 139 10.87 5.19 0.57
CA VAL A 139 10.43 6.03 1.69
C VAL A 139 8.92 5.91 1.89
N GLU A 140 8.12 6.05 0.84
CA GLU A 140 6.66 5.95 0.90
C GLU A 140 6.20 4.57 1.41
N ARG A 141 6.84 3.48 0.97
CA ARG A 141 6.55 2.13 1.47
C ARG A 141 6.95 1.93 2.92
N ARG A 142 8.16 2.36 3.29
CA ARG A 142 8.64 2.20 4.66
C ARG A 142 7.73 2.96 5.63
N MET A 143 7.34 4.18 5.25
CA MET A 143 6.36 4.99 5.98
C MET A 143 5.00 4.30 6.07
N ALA A 144 4.47 3.76 4.96
CA ALA A 144 3.18 3.05 4.95
C ALA A 144 3.19 1.79 5.84
N PHE A 145 4.28 1.02 5.80
CA PHE A 145 4.48 -0.16 6.64
C PHE A 145 4.50 0.23 8.13
N LEU A 146 5.30 1.23 8.51
CA LEU A 146 5.39 1.71 9.89
C LEU A 146 4.04 2.25 10.38
N LYS A 147 3.32 3.00 9.55
CA LYS A 147 1.96 3.49 9.83
C LYS A 147 0.98 2.33 10.07
N LEU A 148 1.05 1.27 9.25
CA LEU A 148 0.19 0.09 9.42
C LEU A 148 0.44 -0.59 10.76
N GLN A 149 1.72 -0.83 11.10
CA GLN A 149 2.11 -1.41 12.38
C GLN A 149 1.67 -0.53 13.56
N ALA A 150 1.86 0.79 13.45
CA ALA A 150 1.41 1.75 14.47
C ALA A 150 -0.11 1.73 14.66
N ASN A 151 -0.88 1.64 13.57
CA ASN A 151 -2.34 1.50 13.63
C ASN A 151 -2.76 0.18 14.33
N MET A 152 -2.03 -0.92 14.10
CA MET A 152 -2.29 -2.20 14.78
C MET A 152 -2.01 -2.09 16.28
N GLY A 153 -0.86 -1.54 16.68
CA GLY A 153 -0.53 -1.29 18.08
C GLY A 153 -1.54 -0.35 18.76
N PHE A 154 -2.00 0.69 18.05
CA PHE A 154 -3.04 1.58 18.55
C PHE A 154 -4.35 0.83 18.86
N LYS A 155 -4.79 -0.06 17.95
CA LYS A 155 -5.99 -0.90 18.16
C LYS A 155 -5.84 -1.84 19.36
N GLN A 156 -4.62 -2.30 19.62
CA GLN A 156 -4.28 -3.15 20.77
C GLN A 156 -4.07 -2.36 22.07
N LYS A 157 -4.28 -1.03 22.05
CA LYS A 157 -4.04 -0.11 23.19
C LYS A 157 -2.57 -0.01 23.62
N GLU A 158 -1.63 -0.45 22.79
CA GLU A 158 -0.20 -0.29 23.01
C GLU A 158 0.27 1.11 22.56
N TYR A 159 -0.25 2.15 23.21
CA TYR A 159 -0.07 3.54 22.76
C TYR A 159 1.39 4.00 22.72
N LYS A 160 2.23 3.47 23.62
CA LYS A 160 3.68 3.75 23.64
C LYS A 160 4.38 3.21 22.40
N LEU A 161 4.12 1.95 22.05
CA LEU A 161 4.69 1.33 20.85
C LEU A 161 4.14 2.01 19.58
N ALA A 162 2.83 2.26 19.53
CA ALA A 162 2.22 2.97 18.41
C ALA A 162 2.83 4.36 18.20
N SER A 163 3.04 5.13 19.28
CA SER A 163 3.69 6.45 19.25
C SER A 163 5.11 6.37 18.68
N GLN A 164 5.91 5.38 19.11
CA GLN A 164 7.27 5.15 18.61
C GLN A 164 7.28 4.82 17.12
N LEU A 165 6.39 3.93 16.67
CA LEU A 165 6.28 3.54 15.26
C LEU A 165 5.82 4.72 14.38
N TYR A 166 4.90 5.56 14.86
CA TYR A 166 4.57 6.81 14.18
C TYR A 166 5.77 7.77 14.12
N GLY A 167 6.56 7.84 15.18
CA GLY A 167 7.81 8.62 15.19
C GLY A 167 8.77 8.17 14.10
N LEU A 168 9.07 6.86 14.02
CA LEU A 168 9.91 6.31 12.96
C LEU A 168 9.34 6.59 11.56
N ALA A 169 8.02 6.58 11.39
CA ALA A 169 7.40 6.92 10.11
C ALA A 169 7.60 8.41 9.74
N ILE A 170 7.52 9.30 10.73
CA ILE A 170 7.73 10.75 10.57
C ILE A 170 9.19 11.06 10.21
N ASP A 171 10.16 10.34 10.80
CA ASP A 171 11.59 10.51 10.52
C ASP A 171 11.93 10.24 9.05
N HIS A 172 11.12 9.42 8.37
CA HIS A 172 11.23 9.18 6.93
C HIS A 172 10.62 10.30 6.07
N ALA A 173 9.41 10.76 6.42
CA ALA A 173 8.73 11.86 5.74
C ALA A 173 7.62 12.46 6.63
N GLU A 174 7.56 13.78 6.68
CA GLU A 174 6.54 14.48 7.45
C GLU A 174 5.13 14.27 6.86
N SER A 175 4.15 14.02 7.72
CA SER A 175 2.75 13.88 7.32
C SER A 175 1.82 14.33 8.43
N ALA A 176 0.91 15.26 8.11
CA ALA A 176 -0.10 15.75 9.06
C ALA A 176 -0.87 14.60 9.72
N THR A 177 -1.22 13.56 8.95
CA THR A 177 -1.94 12.39 9.47
C THR A 177 -1.11 11.59 10.48
N LEU A 178 0.21 11.47 10.28
CA LEU A 178 1.08 10.75 11.22
C LEU A 178 1.20 11.52 12.53
N TYR A 179 1.42 12.85 12.46
CA TYR A 179 1.41 13.71 13.65
C TYR A 179 0.07 13.65 14.37
N ALA A 180 -1.06 13.76 13.66
CA ALA A 180 -2.37 13.67 14.27
C ALA A 180 -2.62 12.32 14.97
N ASN A 181 -2.16 11.21 14.40
CA ASN A 181 -2.30 9.90 15.02
C ASN A 181 -1.37 9.72 16.24
N ARG A 182 -0.13 10.21 16.15
CA ARG A 182 0.83 10.19 17.27
C ARG A 182 0.38 11.08 18.43
N SER A 183 -0.18 12.25 18.13
CA SER A 183 -0.79 13.16 19.10
C SER A 183 -1.83 12.44 19.96
N VAL A 184 -2.73 11.65 19.35
CA VAL A 184 -3.71 10.85 20.10
C VAL A 184 -3.04 9.83 21.01
N CYS A 185 -2.01 9.14 20.53
CA CYS A 185 -1.27 8.18 21.36
C CYS A 185 -0.70 8.87 22.60
N LYS A 186 -0.11 10.06 22.45
CA LYS A 186 0.46 10.85 23.55
C LYS A 186 -0.59 11.36 24.53
N LEU A 187 -1.75 11.84 24.03
CA LEU A 187 -2.90 12.19 24.89
C LEU A 187 -3.33 11.02 25.76
N LEU A 188 -3.47 9.83 25.17
CA LEU A 188 -3.88 8.61 25.88
C LEU A 188 -2.81 8.11 26.87
N MET A 189 -1.56 8.55 26.74
CA MET A 189 -0.48 8.32 27.71
C MET A 189 -0.37 9.41 28.78
N GLY A 190 -1.16 10.48 28.69
CA GLY A 190 -1.07 11.64 29.59
C GLY A 190 0.03 12.65 29.23
N ASP A 191 0.70 12.48 28.09
CA ASP A 191 1.72 13.41 27.58
C ASP A 191 1.06 14.57 26.81
N GLY A 192 0.57 15.56 27.55
CA GLY A 192 -0.11 16.74 26.99
C GLY A 192 0.81 17.63 26.16
N GLU A 193 2.04 17.87 26.61
CA GLU A 193 3.00 18.72 25.90
C GLU A 193 3.40 18.11 24.56
N GLY A 194 3.74 16.81 24.55
CA GLY A 194 4.08 16.10 23.34
C GLY A 194 2.90 15.97 22.38
N ALA A 195 1.67 15.84 22.90
CA ALA A 195 0.46 15.83 22.10
C ALA A 195 0.17 17.18 21.45
N LEU A 196 0.39 18.28 22.18
CA LEU A 196 0.23 19.65 21.68
C LEU A 196 1.26 19.95 20.58
N SER A 197 2.53 19.56 20.79
CA SER A 197 3.58 19.71 19.78
C SER A 197 3.20 19.03 18.45
N ASP A 198 2.69 17.80 18.52
CA ASP A 198 2.25 17.07 17.33
C ASP A 198 1.00 17.71 16.68
N ALA A 199 0.06 18.20 17.49
CA ALA A 199 -1.14 18.87 16.98
C ALA A 199 -0.81 20.19 16.27
N LEU A 200 0.12 20.99 16.81
CA LEU A 200 0.61 22.21 16.18
C LEU A 200 1.31 21.90 14.85
N ARG A 201 2.18 20.87 14.81
CA ARG A 201 2.83 20.45 13.55
C ARG A 201 1.82 19.99 12.51
N CYS A 202 0.78 19.27 12.94
CA CYS A 202 -0.33 18.87 12.09
C CYS A 202 -1.05 20.08 11.47
N ARG A 203 -1.37 21.10 12.28
CA ARG A 203 -2.03 22.34 11.81
C ARG A 203 -1.14 23.15 10.87
N MET A 204 0.18 23.19 11.09
CA MET A 204 1.13 23.83 10.17
C MET A 204 1.14 23.14 8.79
N LEU A 205 1.08 21.80 8.76
CA LEU A 205 1.10 21.03 7.51
C LEU A 205 -0.24 21.05 6.77
N ARG A 206 -1.37 21.15 7.49
CA ARG A 206 -2.73 21.24 6.93
C ARG A 206 -3.60 22.22 7.73
N PRO A 207 -3.53 23.52 7.43
CA PRO A 207 -4.26 24.56 8.18
C PRO A 207 -5.78 24.47 8.04
N ASP A 208 -6.26 23.88 6.94
CA ASP A 208 -7.66 23.69 6.57
C ASP A 208 -8.28 22.40 7.14
N TRP A 209 -7.55 21.66 7.98
CA TRP A 209 -8.01 20.40 8.53
C TRP A 209 -8.57 20.56 9.94
N ALA A 210 -9.90 20.66 10.08
CA ALA A 210 -10.59 20.86 11.37
C ALA A 210 -10.15 19.87 12.47
N LYS A 211 -9.86 18.62 12.09
CA LYS A 211 -9.37 17.58 13.01
C LYS A 211 -8.03 17.96 13.66
N ALA A 212 -7.17 18.72 13.00
CA ALA A 212 -5.92 19.22 13.57
C ALA A 212 -6.20 20.20 14.72
N CYS A 213 -7.14 21.13 14.52
CA CYS A 213 -7.58 22.07 15.56
C CYS A 213 -8.20 21.35 16.76
N TYR A 214 -9.00 20.29 16.52
CA TYR A 214 -9.53 19.46 17.60
C TYR A 214 -8.43 18.73 18.40
N ARG A 215 -7.40 18.21 17.73
CA ARG A 215 -6.23 17.62 18.42
C ARG A 215 -5.49 18.65 19.26
N GLN A 216 -5.39 19.89 18.79
CA GLN A 216 -4.77 20.98 19.54
C GLN A 216 -5.61 21.32 20.79
N ALA A 217 -6.93 21.46 20.63
CA ALA A 217 -7.84 21.73 21.74
C ALA A 217 -7.76 20.65 22.83
N THR A 218 -7.85 19.38 22.44
CA THR A 218 -7.77 18.24 23.38
C THR A 218 -6.43 18.18 24.13
N ALA A 219 -5.32 18.60 23.51
CA ALA A 219 -4.04 18.74 24.19
C ALA A 219 -4.03 19.89 25.20
N HIS A 220 -4.55 21.06 24.83
CA HIS A 220 -4.70 22.19 25.76
C HIS A 220 -5.63 21.84 26.94
N MET A 221 -6.71 21.09 26.71
CA MET A 221 -7.59 20.62 27.79
C MET A 221 -6.87 19.71 28.78
N LEU A 222 -6.04 18.77 28.29
CA LEU A 222 -5.23 17.91 29.15
C LEU A 222 -4.21 18.71 29.98
N LEU A 223 -3.65 19.77 29.38
CA LEU A 223 -2.74 20.71 30.04
C LEU A 223 -3.46 21.75 30.94
N LYS A 224 -4.80 21.73 30.97
CA LYS A 224 -5.65 22.69 31.71
C LYS A 224 -5.53 24.14 31.21
N GLU A 225 -5.15 24.31 29.95
CA GLU A 225 -5.06 25.59 29.24
C GLU A 225 -6.38 25.91 28.53
N TYR A 226 -7.44 26.09 29.32
CA TYR A 226 -8.81 26.12 28.81
C TYR A 226 -9.09 27.25 27.81
N LYS A 227 -8.43 28.41 27.96
CA LYS A 227 -8.60 29.52 27.02
C LYS A 227 -8.13 29.14 25.62
N GLN A 228 -6.92 28.60 25.53
CA GLN A 228 -6.31 28.13 24.29
C GLN A 228 -7.08 26.95 23.69
N ALA A 229 -7.64 26.08 24.55
CA ALA A 229 -8.53 25.01 24.10
C ALA A 229 -9.79 25.56 23.41
N CYS A 230 -10.45 26.56 24.00
CA CYS A 230 -11.62 27.21 23.40
C CYS A 230 -11.26 27.90 22.08
N ASP A 231 -10.14 28.63 22.01
CA ASP A 231 -9.70 29.28 20.77
C ASP A 231 -9.48 28.26 19.64
N ALA A 232 -8.86 27.11 19.95
CA ALA A 232 -8.66 26.03 18.99
C ALA A 232 -9.97 25.35 18.56
N LEU A 233 -10.95 25.19 19.47
CA LEU A 233 -12.28 24.65 19.13
C LEU A 233 -13.07 25.62 18.24
N LEU A 234 -13.00 26.93 18.49
CA LEU A 234 -13.62 27.94 17.64
C LEU A 234 -13.03 27.92 16.23
N ASP A 235 -11.71 27.75 16.11
CA ASP A 235 -11.08 27.57 14.80
C ASP A 235 -11.52 26.27 14.11
N ALA A 236 -11.70 25.18 14.87
CA ALA A 236 -12.24 23.93 14.33
C ALA A 236 -13.68 24.10 13.82
N GLN A 237 -14.53 24.82 14.56
CA GLN A 237 -15.92 25.09 14.20
C GLN A 237 -16.04 25.93 12.91
N LYS A 238 -15.13 26.89 12.70
CA LYS A 238 -15.08 27.68 11.46
C LYS A 238 -14.77 26.80 10.24
N LEU A 239 -13.93 25.78 10.41
CA LEU A 239 -13.52 24.87 9.34
C LEU A 239 -14.54 23.76 9.06
N ASP A 240 -15.32 23.35 10.07
CA ASP A 240 -16.33 22.28 9.98
C ASP A 240 -17.61 22.68 10.75
N PRO A 241 -18.40 23.62 10.20
CA PRO A 241 -19.63 24.08 10.85
C PRO A 241 -20.70 22.97 10.89
N GLY A 242 -21.25 22.70 12.07
CA GLY A 242 -22.26 21.66 12.28
C GLY A 242 -21.72 20.34 12.87
N ASN A 243 -20.45 20.29 13.25
CA ASN A 243 -19.88 19.15 13.94
C ASN A 243 -20.37 19.06 15.40
N ALA A 244 -21.25 18.09 15.68
CA ALA A 244 -21.87 17.90 16.99
C ALA A 244 -20.90 17.56 18.14
N GLU A 245 -19.67 17.13 17.84
CA GLU A 245 -18.64 16.93 18.86
C GLU A 245 -18.06 18.29 19.29
N ILE A 246 -17.74 19.16 18.34
CA ILE A 246 -17.19 20.49 18.59
C ILE A 246 -18.22 21.38 19.32
N GLU A 247 -19.49 21.31 18.91
CA GLU A 247 -20.57 22.08 19.56
C GLU A 247 -20.86 21.67 21.00
N ARG A 248 -20.63 20.39 21.35
CA ARG A 248 -20.80 19.91 22.73
C ARG A 248 -19.66 20.38 23.63
N GLU A 249 -18.43 20.37 23.13
CA GLU A 249 -17.24 20.79 23.90
C GLU A 249 -17.18 22.33 24.09
N LEU A 250 -17.91 23.10 23.30
CA LEU A 250 -18.00 24.57 23.39
C LEU A 250 -19.13 25.07 24.32
N ARG A 251 -19.99 24.18 24.86
CA ARG A 251 -21.12 24.52 25.76
C ARG A 251 -20.76 24.34 27.22
#